data_AF-Q9NUP7-F1
#
_entry.id   AF-Q9NUP7-F1
#
_cell.length_a   1.000
_cell.length_b   1.000
_cell.length_c   1.000
_cell.angle_alpha   90.00
_cell.angle_beta   90.00
_cell.angle_gamma   90.00
#
_symmetry.space_group_name_H-M   'P 1'
#
loop_
_entity.id
_entity.type
_entity.pdbx_description
1 polymer ?
#
loop_
_entity_poly.entity_id
_entity_poly.type
_entity_poly.pdbx_seq_one_letter_code
_entity_poly.pdbx_strand_id
1 'polypeptide(L)'
;MATSATSPHAPGFPAEGRCGYYVEKKKRFCRMVVAAGKRFCGEHAGAAEEEDARKRILCPLDPKHTVYEDQLAKHLKKCNSREKPKPDFYIQDINAGLRDETEIPEQLVPISSLSEEQLEKLIKKLRKASEGLNSTLKDHIMSHPALHDALNDPKNGDSATKHLKQQASILGNIENLKLLGPRRCFVEFGAGKGKLSHWVDIALKDAEKVHFILVEKVTTRFKVDGKHRKKNSVFERLQIDIQHLCLNKIPVLREEKLPVVGIGKHLCGMATDLALRCLVETYAASFEERNEEPLAKRIKNDKTEKEIYTLAKEGNEKNVPEKWNPVAGIVIALCCHHRCDWRHYVGKEYFRALGLGAVEFHYFQRMSSWATCGMRKTSLETSNSTTKRQDNQNDDSEEHDDGGYRITDDGADCLPGLLSVEEKKKIGHLCKLLIDQGRIQYLQQKGFSPALQYYTDPLVSLENVLLTALPNHSSSPETTA
;
A
#
# COMPACT_ATOMS: atom_id res chain seq x y z
N MET A 1 35.94 41.01 -6.52
CA MET A 1 36.33 40.64 -5.15
C MET A 1 35.97 39.18 -4.96
N ALA A 2 36.98 38.32 -4.85
CA ALA A 2 36.83 36.87 -4.79
C ALA A 2 36.64 36.43 -3.34
N THR A 3 35.54 35.75 -3.04
CA THR A 3 35.38 34.98 -1.82
C THR A 3 35.72 33.53 -2.12
N SER A 4 36.87 33.14 -1.58
CA SER A 4 37.48 31.81 -1.57
C SER A 4 36.53 30.71 -1.08
N ALA A 5 36.52 29.60 -1.81
CA ALA A 5 35.87 28.36 -1.42
C ALA A 5 36.56 27.75 -0.18
N THR A 6 35.79 27.53 0.89
CA THR A 6 36.20 26.74 2.06
C THR A 6 36.26 25.26 1.70
N SER A 7 37.43 24.65 1.94
CA SER A 7 37.70 23.22 1.75
C SER A 7 36.75 22.35 2.58
N PRO A 8 36.41 21.13 2.10
CA PRO A 8 35.61 20.19 2.87
C PRO A 8 36.41 19.74 4.10
N HIS A 9 35.87 20.03 5.29
CA HIS A 9 36.46 19.63 6.56
C HIS A 9 36.74 18.13 6.61
N ALA A 10 37.91 17.79 7.13
CA ALA A 10 38.32 16.42 7.43
C ALA A 10 37.23 15.69 8.25
N PRO A 11 37.01 14.38 8.02
CA PRO A 11 35.90 13.61 8.61
C PRO A 11 35.94 13.47 10.14
N GLY A 12 36.86 14.13 10.85
CA GLY A 12 37.01 14.10 12.30
C GLY A 12 36.27 15.19 13.07
N PHE A 13 35.73 16.23 12.41
CA PHE A 13 35.10 17.36 13.11
C PHE A 13 33.72 17.73 12.54
N PRO A 14 32.78 18.16 13.40
CA PRO A 14 31.53 18.75 12.93
C PRO A 14 31.82 20.03 12.12
N ALA A 15 31.02 20.28 11.08
CA ALA A 15 31.12 21.54 10.35
C ALA A 15 30.83 22.73 11.29
N GLU A 16 31.45 23.88 11.01
CA GLU A 16 31.30 25.09 11.83
C GLU A 16 29.81 25.45 12.02
N GLY A 17 29.42 25.76 13.27
CA GLY A 17 28.02 26.03 13.64
C GLY A 17 27.07 24.82 13.61
N ARG A 18 27.59 23.58 13.46
CA ARG A 18 26.79 22.33 13.48
C ARG A 18 27.05 21.49 14.73
N CYS A 19 26.05 20.68 15.05
CA CYS A 19 26.03 19.86 16.25
C CYS A 19 27.17 18.84 16.28
N GLY A 20 27.92 18.81 17.38
CA GLY A 20 29.04 17.89 17.62
C GLY A 20 28.66 16.43 17.87
N TYR A 21 27.36 16.10 17.91
CA TYR A 21 26.90 14.71 18.10
C TYR A 21 27.16 13.86 16.85
N TYR A 22 27.84 12.72 17.02
CA TYR A 22 28.08 11.77 15.94
C TYR A 22 26.92 10.78 15.82
N VAL A 23 26.21 10.81 14.68
CA VAL A 23 25.09 9.91 14.42
C VAL A 23 25.64 8.61 13.82
N GLU A 24 25.93 7.61 14.65
CA GLU A 24 26.52 6.32 14.24
C GLU A 24 25.77 5.67 13.08
N LYS A 25 24.43 5.63 13.16
CA LYS A 25 23.57 5.06 12.11
C LYS A 25 23.77 5.71 10.73
N LYS A 26 24.13 7.00 10.70
CA LYS A 26 24.35 7.77 9.46
C LYS A 26 25.83 8.00 9.15
N LYS A 27 26.75 7.49 9.99
CA LYS A 27 28.21 7.68 9.91
C LYS A 27 28.63 9.13 9.63
N ARG A 28 27.97 10.09 10.32
CA ARG A 28 28.25 11.53 10.17
C ARG A 28 27.85 12.31 11.41
N PHE A 29 28.46 13.47 11.62
CA PHE A 29 28.00 14.44 12.60
C PHE A 29 26.60 14.96 12.26
N CYS A 30 25.84 15.29 13.32
CA CYS A 30 24.51 15.87 13.19
C CYS A 30 24.60 17.22 12.46
N ARG A 31 23.79 17.39 11.41
CA ARG A 31 23.76 18.63 10.59
C ARG A 31 22.86 19.72 11.16
N MET A 32 22.26 19.52 12.32
CA MET A 32 21.44 20.56 12.95
C MET A 32 22.32 21.72 13.42
N VAL A 33 21.79 22.94 13.30
CA VAL A 33 22.45 24.16 13.77
C VAL A 33 22.51 24.15 15.29
N VAL A 34 23.62 24.65 15.84
CA VAL A 34 23.78 24.82 17.28
C VAL A 34 23.43 26.26 17.68
N ALA A 35 22.86 26.44 18.88
CA ALA A 35 22.70 27.77 19.45
C ALA A 35 24.09 28.39 19.72
N ALA A 36 24.19 29.72 19.68
CA ALA A 36 25.45 30.41 19.96
C ALA A 36 26.03 29.98 21.33
N GLY A 37 27.31 29.59 21.34
CA GLY A 37 28.02 29.14 22.55
C GLY A 37 27.72 27.71 23.02
N LYS A 38 26.91 26.94 22.29
CA LYS A 38 26.62 25.52 22.61
C LYS A 38 27.36 24.59 21.65
N ARG A 39 27.65 23.36 22.10
CA ARG A 39 28.30 22.32 21.28
C ARG A 39 27.33 21.37 20.57
N PHE A 40 26.11 21.20 21.10
CA PHE A 40 25.10 20.26 20.59
C PHE A 40 23.78 20.94 20.26
N CYS A 41 23.09 20.51 19.19
CA CYS A 41 21.80 21.08 18.83
C CYS A 41 20.74 20.77 19.90
N GLY A 42 19.59 21.44 19.83
CA GLY A 42 18.49 21.21 20.78
C GLY A 42 18.06 19.74 20.93
N GLU A 43 18.21 18.92 19.89
CA GLU A 43 17.92 17.48 19.96
C GLU A 43 19.00 16.70 20.73
N HIS A 44 20.27 17.05 20.57
CA HIS A 44 21.40 16.37 21.22
C HIS A 44 21.97 17.12 22.43
N ALA A 45 21.31 18.17 22.92
CA ALA A 45 21.78 18.96 24.06
C ALA A 45 22.00 18.10 25.33
N GLY A 46 21.25 17.01 25.49
CA GLY A 46 21.43 16.07 26.61
C GLY A 46 22.64 15.16 26.50
N ALA A 47 23.36 15.15 25.37
CA ALA A 47 24.60 14.39 25.22
C ALA A 47 25.80 15.07 25.90
N ALA A 48 25.67 16.36 26.26
CA ALA A 48 26.59 17.04 27.17
C ALA A 48 25.94 17.13 28.54
N GLU A 49 26.30 16.25 29.46
CA GLU A 49 25.85 16.34 30.86
C GLU A 49 26.25 17.67 31.52
N GLU A 50 27.24 18.38 30.96
CA GLU A 50 27.84 19.58 31.57
C GLU A 50 27.30 20.93 31.06
N GLU A 51 26.55 20.99 29.93
CA GLU A 51 26.21 22.29 29.30
C GLU A 51 24.79 22.83 29.60
N ASP A 52 23.89 22.05 30.20
CA ASP A 52 22.53 22.51 30.49
C ASP A 52 22.05 21.93 31.83
N ALA A 53 21.85 22.80 32.84
CA ALA A 53 21.38 22.42 34.18
C ALA A 53 19.97 21.78 34.17
N ARG A 54 19.29 21.77 33.02
CA ARG A 54 17.96 21.20 32.86
C ARG A 54 18.05 19.72 32.54
N LYS A 55 17.51 18.90 33.44
CA LYS A 55 17.38 17.45 33.25
C LYS A 55 16.48 17.15 32.05
N ARG A 56 16.98 16.35 31.11
CA ARG A 56 16.20 15.74 30.02
C ARG A 56 15.85 14.30 30.39
N ILE A 57 14.61 13.91 30.10
CA ILE A 57 14.09 12.56 30.27
C ILE A 57 13.63 12.02 28.93
N LEU A 58 13.53 10.71 28.78
CA LEU A 58 12.86 10.10 27.63
C LEU A 58 11.38 10.52 27.64
N CYS A 59 10.83 10.79 26.45
CA CYS A 59 9.41 11.10 26.36
C CYS A 59 8.57 9.87 26.79
N PRO A 60 7.63 10.02 27.73
CA PRO A 60 6.77 8.92 28.17
C PRO A 60 5.87 8.34 27.06
N LEU A 61 5.62 9.11 25.99
CA LEU A 61 4.81 8.69 24.85
C LEU A 61 5.62 8.01 23.73
N ASP A 62 6.93 8.28 23.64
CA ASP A 62 7.81 7.68 22.64
C ASP A 62 9.27 7.80 23.10
N PRO A 63 9.94 6.69 23.48
CA PRO A 63 11.31 6.72 23.98
C PRO A 63 12.35 7.07 22.90
N LYS A 64 11.96 7.29 21.64
CA LYS A 64 12.89 7.69 20.56
C LYS A 64 13.36 9.15 20.65
N HIS A 65 12.73 9.98 21.47
CA HIS A 65 13.16 11.36 21.70
C HIS A 65 13.13 11.73 23.18
N THR A 66 13.86 12.79 23.51
CA THR A 66 13.99 13.31 24.88
C THR A 66 13.32 14.67 25.03
N VAL A 67 12.81 14.94 26.22
CA VAL A 67 12.10 16.16 26.61
C VAL A 67 12.71 16.70 27.90
N TYR A 68 12.77 18.02 28.06
CA TYR A 68 13.15 18.60 29.35
C TYR A 68 12.08 18.28 30.39
N GLU A 69 12.50 17.78 31.55
CA GLU A 69 11.60 17.32 32.62
C GLU A 69 10.62 18.42 33.05
N ASP A 70 11.09 19.66 33.16
CA ASP A 70 10.30 20.86 33.49
C ASP A 70 9.31 21.27 32.39
N GLN A 71 9.50 20.79 31.15
CA GLN A 71 8.61 21.05 30.01
C GLN A 71 7.71 19.87 29.65
N LEU A 72 7.76 18.77 30.42
CA LEU A 72 7.03 17.55 30.11
C LEU A 72 5.53 17.80 29.89
N ALA A 73 4.88 18.56 30.77
CA ALA A 73 3.45 18.88 30.64
C ALA A 73 3.10 19.62 29.33
N LYS A 74 3.94 20.57 28.90
CA LYS A 74 3.77 21.28 27.62
C LYS A 74 4.07 20.36 26.44
N HIS A 75 5.06 19.49 26.57
CA HIS A 75 5.42 18.51 25.56
C HIS A 75 4.30 17.49 25.33
N LEU A 76 3.75 16.86 26.36
CA LEU A 76 2.69 15.85 26.24
C LEU A 76 1.47 16.40 25.48
N LYS A 77 1.15 17.69 25.66
CA LYS A 77 0.09 18.36 24.92
C LYS A 77 0.36 18.54 23.43
N LYS A 78 1.62 18.57 22.97
CA LYS A 78 2.00 18.82 21.55
C LYS A 78 2.82 17.70 20.91
N CYS A 79 3.10 16.63 21.65
CA CYS A 79 3.92 15.54 21.19
C CYS A 79 3.27 14.90 19.96
N ASN A 80 4.06 14.64 18.92
CA ASN A 80 3.57 13.96 17.72
C ASN A 80 3.12 12.52 18.02
N SER A 81 3.67 11.92 19.07
CA SER A 81 3.37 10.56 19.55
C SER A 81 2.20 10.50 20.53
N ARG A 82 1.50 11.62 20.80
CA ARG A 82 0.25 11.62 21.57
C ARG A 82 -0.84 10.85 20.83
N GLU A 83 -1.74 10.20 21.56
CA GLU A 83 -2.93 9.60 20.96
C GLU A 83 -3.80 10.71 20.35
N LYS A 84 -4.06 10.61 19.05
CA LYS A 84 -4.95 11.53 18.34
C LYS A 84 -6.38 11.00 18.43
N PRO A 85 -7.40 11.87 18.50
CA PRO A 85 -8.79 11.43 18.40
C PRO A 85 -8.98 10.54 17.17
N LYS A 86 -9.60 9.39 17.36
CA LYS A 86 -9.89 8.43 16.29
C LYS A 86 -11.03 9.00 15.43
N PRO A 87 -10.91 9.02 14.10
CA PRO A 87 -11.97 9.52 13.23
C PRO A 87 -13.19 8.58 13.22
N ASP A 88 -14.34 9.06 12.78
CA ASP A 88 -15.61 8.29 12.78
C ASP A 88 -15.52 6.97 11.98
N PHE A 89 -14.72 6.97 10.91
CA PHE A 89 -14.47 5.81 10.07
C PHE A 89 -13.45 4.81 10.64
N TYR A 90 -13.01 5.00 11.87
CA TYR A 90 -12.19 4.03 12.60
C TYR A 90 -13.06 2.95 13.26
N ILE A 91 -12.82 1.69 12.92
CA ILE A 91 -13.30 0.53 13.68
C ILE A 91 -12.11 -0.40 13.88
N GLN A 92 -11.75 -0.64 15.14
CA GLN A 92 -10.58 -1.45 15.46
C GLN A 92 -10.68 -2.85 14.82
N ASP A 93 -9.58 -3.27 14.20
CA ASP A 93 -9.40 -4.59 13.57
C ASP A 93 -10.47 -5.03 12.55
N ILE A 94 -11.32 -4.12 12.04
CA ILE A 94 -12.42 -4.48 11.13
C ILE A 94 -11.96 -5.25 9.89
N ASN A 95 -10.79 -4.92 9.36
CA ASN A 95 -10.22 -5.59 8.19
C ASN A 95 -9.10 -6.58 8.55
N ALA A 96 -8.85 -6.85 9.83
CA ALA A 96 -7.70 -7.68 10.26
C ALA A 96 -7.88 -9.18 9.94
N GLY A 97 -9.11 -9.63 9.69
CA GLY A 97 -9.46 -11.04 9.62
C GLY A 97 -9.58 -11.68 11.01
N LEU A 98 -10.13 -12.90 11.04
CA LEU A 98 -10.23 -13.69 12.27
C LEU A 98 -8.84 -14.14 12.72
N ARG A 99 -8.61 -14.07 14.04
CA ARG A 99 -7.46 -14.73 14.68
C ARG A 99 -7.73 -16.23 14.65
N ASP A 100 -6.83 -17.00 14.05
CA ASP A 100 -6.92 -18.46 14.11
C ASP A 100 -6.36 -18.91 15.47
N GLU A 101 -7.03 -19.83 16.17
CA GLU A 101 -6.46 -20.44 17.40
C GLU A 101 -5.14 -21.20 17.11
N THR A 102 -4.87 -21.49 15.85
CA THR A 102 -3.64 -22.10 15.34
C THR A 102 -2.59 -21.09 14.87
N GLU A 103 -2.68 -19.83 15.32
CA GLU A 103 -1.65 -18.82 15.05
C GLU A 103 -0.25 -19.35 15.40
N ILE A 104 0.69 -19.01 14.52
CA ILE A 104 2.02 -19.59 14.39
C ILE A 104 2.66 -19.84 15.77
N PRO A 105 3.07 -21.09 16.10
CA PRO A 105 3.78 -21.37 17.33
C PRO A 105 5.00 -20.45 17.46
N GLU A 106 5.30 -19.96 18.66
CA GLU A 106 6.43 -19.06 18.99
C GLU A 106 7.84 -19.60 18.57
N GLN A 107 7.89 -20.76 17.92
CA GLN A 107 9.09 -21.54 17.61
C GLN A 107 9.43 -21.62 16.11
N LEU A 108 9.01 -20.67 15.27
CA LEU A 108 9.51 -20.64 13.89
C LEU A 108 10.94 -20.11 13.83
N VAL A 109 11.81 -20.89 13.19
CA VAL A 109 13.21 -20.53 12.95
C VAL A 109 13.37 -19.82 11.60
N PRO A 110 14.41 -18.99 11.41
CA PRO A 110 14.77 -18.45 10.10
C PRO A 110 15.00 -19.55 9.05
N ILE A 111 14.80 -19.25 7.76
CA ILE A 111 15.04 -20.22 6.67
C ILE A 111 16.48 -20.74 6.69
N SER A 112 17.45 -19.89 7.04
CA SER A 112 18.86 -20.24 7.18
C SER A 112 19.15 -21.29 8.26
N SER A 113 18.20 -21.52 9.18
CA SER A 113 18.33 -22.52 10.25
C SER A 113 17.64 -23.85 9.94
N LEU A 114 16.99 -23.98 8.77
CA LEU A 114 16.37 -25.24 8.36
C LEU A 114 17.43 -26.24 7.86
N SER A 115 17.25 -27.52 8.17
CA SER A 115 18.07 -28.57 7.55
C SER A 115 17.76 -28.69 6.06
N GLU A 116 18.70 -29.26 5.28
CA GLU A 116 18.50 -29.53 3.85
C GLU A 116 17.22 -30.34 3.60
N GLU A 117 16.99 -31.40 4.39
CA GLU A 117 15.79 -32.24 4.31
C GLU A 117 14.50 -31.45 4.56
N GLN A 118 14.50 -30.53 5.53
CA GLN A 118 13.35 -29.70 5.84
C GLN A 118 13.05 -28.72 4.70
N LEU A 119 14.09 -28.09 4.13
CA LEU A 119 13.95 -27.17 3.02
C LEU A 119 13.47 -27.89 1.75
N GLU A 120 14.03 -29.06 1.44
CA GLU A 120 13.58 -29.90 0.33
C GLU A 120 12.10 -30.32 0.49
N LYS A 121 11.69 -30.70 1.71
CA LYS A 121 10.29 -31.02 2.01
C LYS A 121 9.35 -29.83 1.78
N LEU A 122 9.76 -28.63 2.18
CA LEU A 122 9.01 -27.39 1.91
C LEU A 122 8.91 -27.10 0.41
N ILE A 123 10.01 -27.23 -0.33
CA ILE A 123 10.03 -27.02 -1.78
C ILE A 123 9.16 -28.06 -2.49
N LYS A 124 9.17 -29.32 -2.04
CA LYS A 124 8.29 -30.37 -2.57
C LYS A 124 6.81 -30.05 -2.33
N LYS A 125 6.45 -29.57 -1.13
CA LYS A 125 5.09 -29.08 -0.84
C LYS A 125 4.71 -27.91 -1.73
N LEU A 126 5.59 -26.92 -1.91
CA LEU A 126 5.37 -25.78 -2.79
C LEU A 126 5.13 -26.23 -4.24
N ARG A 127 5.99 -27.09 -4.78
CA ARG A 127 5.85 -27.62 -6.14
C ARG A 127 4.53 -28.34 -6.33
N LYS A 128 4.17 -29.22 -5.38
CA LYS A 128 2.88 -29.93 -5.39
C LYS A 128 1.69 -28.96 -5.35
N ALA A 129 1.72 -27.99 -4.45
CA ALA A 129 0.69 -26.96 -4.33
C ALA A 129 0.58 -26.05 -5.56
N SER A 130 1.64 -25.96 -6.36
CA SER A 130 1.71 -25.17 -7.58
C SER A 130 1.40 -25.99 -8.85
N GLU A 131 1.11 -27.29 -8.73
CA GLU A 131 0.73 -28.13 -9.86
C GLU A 131 -0.55 -27.57 -10.52
N GLY A 132 -0.50 -27.35 -11.83
CA GLY A 132 -1.62 -26.78 -12.60
C GLY A 132 -1.73 -25.26 -12.57
N LEU A 133 -0.90 -24.56 -11.77
CA LEU A 133 -0.83 -23.10 -11.86
C LEU A 133 -0.11 -22.68 -13.14
N ASN A 134 -0.71 -21.77 -13.91
CA ASN A 134 -0.02 -21.19 -15.06
C ASN A 134 1.15 -20.32 -14.56
N SER A 135 2.37 -20.80 -14.74
CA SER A 135 3.59 -20.15 -14.26
C SER A 135 3.93 -18.86 -15.04
N THR A 136 3.33 -18.67 -16.22
CA THR A 136 3.54 -17.48 -17.05
C THR A 136 2.24 -16.69 -17.15
N LEU A 137 2.20 -15.53 -16.50
CA LEU A 137 1.10 -14.58 -16.65
C LEU A 137 1.15 -13.91 -18.02
N LYS A 138 -0.01 -13.46 -18.51
CA LYS A 138 -0.11 -12.72 -19.78
C LYS A 138 0.50 -11.33 -19.61
N ASP A 139 1.26 -10.89 -20.62
CA ASP A 139 1.71 -9.51 -20.73
C ASP A 139 0.53 -8.60 -21.08
N HIS A 140 0.32 -7.57 -20.27
CA HIS A 140 -0.69 -6.54 -20.46
C HIS A 140 -0.14 -5.17 -20.06
N ILE A 141 0.98 -4.82 -20.69
CA ILE A 141 1.69 -3.57 -20.49
C ILE A 141 0.96 -2.48 -21.29
N MET A 142 0.29 -1.59 -20.59
CA MET A 142 -0.41 -0.46 -21.19
C MET A 142 0.35 0.86 -20.98
N SER A 143 -0.14 1.93 -21.58
CA SER A 143 0.28 3.29 -21.28
C SER A 143 -0.91 4.22 -21.51
N HIS A 144 -1.07 5.23 -20.66
CA HIS A 144 -2.17 6.19 -20.78
C HIS A 144 -1.65 7.55 -21.29
N PRO A 145 -2.32 8.20 -22.26
CA PRO A 145 -1.88 9.47 -22.85
C PRO A 145 -1.64 10.60 -21.84
N ALA A 146 -2.38 10.62 -20.72
CA ALA A 146 -2.23 11.62 -19.65
C ALA A 146 -0.81 11.70 -19.05
N LEU A 147 0.02 10.67 -19.20
CA LEU A 147 1.41 10.67 -18.72
C LEU A 147 2.43 10.87 -19.84
N HIS A 148 2.02 11.04 -21.10
CA HIS A 148 2.94 11.08 -22.25
C HIS A 148 3.99 12.18 -22.11
N ASP A 149 3.58 13.41 -21.80
CA ASP A 149 4.50 14.54 -21.61
C ASP A 149 5.44 14.30 -20.43
N ALA A 150 4.90 13.78 -19.32
CA ALA A 150 5.69 13.48 -18.14
C ALA A 150 6.70 12.38 -18.38
N LEU A 151 6.37 11.35 -19.18
CA LEU A 151 7.27 10.25 -19.54
C LEU A 151 8.42 10.71 -20.45
N ASN A 152 8.16 11.71 -21.30
CA ASN A 152 9.12 12.23 -22.26
C ASN A 152 9.93 13.43 -21.74
N ASP A 153 9.70 13.88 -20.51
CA ASP A 153 10.49 14.97 -19.93
C ASP A 153 11.96 14.53 -19.75
N PRO A 154 12.91 15.17 -20.45
CA PRO A 154 14.34 14.80 -20.38
C PRO A 154 14.97 15.09 -19.01
N LYS A 155 14.28 15.82 -18.12
CA LYS A 155 14.73 16.08 -16.75
C LYS A 155 14.52 14.89 -15.82
N ASN A 156 13.75 13.87 -16.24
CA ASN A 156 13.53 12.69 -15.42
C ASN A 156 14.80 11.84 -15.30
N GLY A 157 15.22 11.58 -14.07
CA GLY A 157 16.17 10.49 -13.79
C GLY A 157 15.50 9.11 -13.84
N ASP A 158 16.31 8.06 -13.85
CA ASP A 158 15.85 6.66 -13.98
C ASP A 158 14.75 6.29 -12.96
N SER A 159 14.86 6.78 -11.72
CA SER A 159 13.86 6.56 -10.65
C SER A 159 12.49 7.16 -11.01
N ALA A 160 12.47 8.41 -11.49
CA ALA A 160 11.25 9.09 -11.86
C ALA A 160 10.60 8.39 -13.07
N THR A 161 11.40 8.08 -14.10
CA THR A 161 10.97 7.35 -15.30
C THR A 161 10.37 5.99 -14.96
N LYS A 162 11.02 5.22 -14.07
CA LYS A 162 10.50 3.94 -13.56
C LYS A 162 9.10 4.13 -12.96
N HIS A 163 8.95 5.09 -12.05
CA HIS A 163 7.68 5.33 -11.39
C HIS A 163 6.59 5.83 -12.35
N LEU A 164 6.93 6.65 -13.34
CA LEU A 164 5.99 7.11 -14.37
C LEU A 164 5.51 5.97 -15.25
N LYS A 165 6.40 5.09 -15.72
CA LYS A 165 6.05 3.89 -16.51
C LYS A 165 5.07 2.99 -15.75
N GLN A 166 5.32 2.76 -14.47
CA GLN A 166 4.40 2.00 -13.61
C GLN A 166 3.01 2.64 -13.54
N GLN A 167 2.94 3.95 -13.29
CA GLN A 167 1.67 4.67 -13.16
C GLN A 167 0.92 4.75 -14.49
N ALA A 168 1.63 4.94 -15.60
CA ALA A 168 1.03 4.99 -16.95
C ALA A 168 0.35 3.67 -17.30
N SER A 169 0.99 2.54 -16.99
CA SER A 169 0.41 1.23 -17.26
C SER A 169 -0.76 0.89 -16.33
N ILE A 170 -0.65 1.20 -15.02
CA ILE A 170 -1.77 1.03 -14.09
C ILE A 170 -2.98 1.85 -14.59
N LEU A 171 -2.78 3.11 -14.95
CA LEU A 171 -3.85 3.97 -15.45
C LEU A 171 -4.45 3.48 -16.78
N GLY A 172 -3.61 3.00 -17.71
CA GLY A 172 -4.09 2.38 -18.95
C GLY A 172 -4.95 1.15 -18.69
N ASN A 173 -4.61 0.34 -17.68
CA ASN A 173 -5.42 -0.79 -17.26
C ASN A 173 -6.77 -0.35 -16.64
N ILE A 174 -6.80 0.72 -15.85
CA ILE A 174 -8.06 1.29 -15.31
C ILE A 174 -8.97 1.74 -16.47
N GLU A 175 -8.41 2.40 -17.49
CA GLU A 175 -9.16 2.81 -18.69
C GLU A 175 -9.68 1.60 -19.47
N ASN A 176 -8.83 0.61 -19.74
CA ASN A 176 -9.19 -0.61 -20.48
C ASN A 176 -10.32 -1.40 -19.81
N LEU A 177 -10.35 -1.42 -18.47
CA LEU A 177 -11.41 -2.03 -17.68
C LEU A 177 -12.68 -1.17 -17.60
N LYS A 178 -12.73 -0.03 -18.31
CA LYS A 178 -13.84 0.93 -18.32
C LYS A 178 -14.20 1.46 -16.94
N LEU A 179 -13.20 1.59 -16.07
CA LEU A 179 -13.35 2.10 -14.71
C LEU A 179 -13.19 3.62 -14.64
N LEU A 180 -12.59 4.25 -15.65
CA LEU A 180 -12.57 5.70 -15.80
C LEU A 180 -13.95 6.19 -16.27
N GLY A 181 -14.61 7.00 -15.46
CA GLY A 181 -15.89 7.61 -15.81
C GLY A 181 -16.42 8.53 -14.72
N PRO A 182 -17.52 9.27 -15.00
CA PRO A 182 -18.18 10.11 -14.02
C PRO A 182 -18.83 9.27 -12.92
N ARG A 183 -19.21 9.94 -11.81
CA ARG A 183 -19.89 9.29 -10.67
C ARG A 183 -19.12 8.07 -10.16
N ARG A 184 -17.87 8.28 -9.77
CA ARG A 184 -16.98 7.25 -9.23
C ARG A 184 -16.27 7.79 -7.99
N CYS A 185 -16.00 6.91 -7.04
CA CYS A 185 -15.09 7.19 -5.95
C CYS A 185 -13.85 6.29 -6.06
N PHE A 186 -12.69 6.88 -6.31
CA PHE A 186 -11.42 6.16 -6.35
C PHE A 186 -10.81 6.12 -4.95
N VAL A 187 -10.54 4.92 -4.43
CA VAL A 187 -9.88 4.73 -3.15
C VAL A 187 -8.45 4.24 -3.42
N GLU A 188 -7.46 5.11 -3.23
CA GLU A 188 -6.05 4.76 -3.36
C GLU A 188 -5.54 4.20 -2.04
N PHE A 189 -5.35 2.89 -1.95
CA PHE A 189 -4.76 2.22 -0.81
C PHE A 189 -3.24 2.31 -0.86
N GLY A 190 -2.61 2.73 0.24
CA GLY A 190 -1.17 2.99 0.28
C GLY A 190 -0.78 4.15 -0.62
N ALA A 191 -1.53 5.26 -0.53
CA ALA A 191 -1.43 6.37 -1.47
C ALA A 191 -0.04 7.04 -1.49
N GLY A 192 0.73 6.96 -0.40
CA GLY A 192 2.01 7.66 -0.28
C GLY A 192 1.84 9.14 -0.64
N LYS A 193 2.57 9.57 -1.69
CA LYS A 193 2.52 10.94 -2.23
C LYS A 193 1.23 11.28 -3.01
N GLY A 194 0.32 10.34 -3.25
CA GLY A 194 -0.94 10.53 -3.99
C GLY A 194 -0.77 10.71 -5.51
N LYS A 195 0.34 10.21 -6.09
CA LYS A 195 0.62 10.40 -7.52
C LYS A 195 -0.31 9.58 -8.41
N LEU A 196 -0.79 8.40 -7.99
CA LEU A 196 -1.65 7.59 -8.85
C LEU A 196 -3.02 8.25 -9.04
N SER A 197 -3.71 8.64 -7.95
CA SER A 197 -4.97 9.39 -8.06
C SER A 197 -4.81 10.71 -8.79
N HIS A 198 -3.66 11.38 -8.68
CA HIS A 198 -3.38 12.59 -9.46
C HIS A 198 -3.46 12.33 -10.98
N TRP A 199 -2.86 11.24 -11.46
CA TRP A 199 -2.93 10.89 -12.88
C TRP A 199 -4.31 10.42 -13.31
N VAL A 200 -5.03 9.71 -12.43
CA VAL A 200 -6.44 9.34 -12.67
C VAL A 200 -7.30 10.59 -12.85
N ASP A 201 -7.14 11.60 -12.00
CA ASP A 201 -7.84 12.88 -12.11
C ASP A 201 -7.49 13.65 -13.40
N ILE A 202 -6.22 13.62 -13.84
CA ILE A 202 -5.83 14.20 -15.13
C ILE A 202 -6.53 13.46 -16.28
N ALA A 203 -6.57 12.12 -16.25
CA ALA A 203 -7.20 11.32 -17.28
C ALA A 203 -8.72 11.51 -17.38
N LEU A 204 -9.39 11.70 -16.24
CA LEU A 204 -10.83 11.95 -16.17
C LEU A 204 -11.24 13.34 -16.68
N LYS A 205 -10.28 14.25 -16.90
CA LYS A 205 -10.52 15.62 -17.37
C LYS A 205 -11.52 16.33 -16.45
N ASP A 206 -12.71 16.64 -16.95
CA ASP A 206 -13.79 17.35 -16.25
C ASP A 206 -14.96 16.45 -15.89
N ALA A 207 -14.75 15.12 -15.83
CA ALA A 207 -15.80 14.17 -15.46
C ALA A 207 -16.51 14.58 -14.15
N GLU A 208 -17.83 14.51 -14.17
CA GLU A 208 -18.66 14.99 -13.08
C GLU A 208 -18.70 14.01 -11.90
N LYS A 209 -18.79 14.57 -10.68
CA LYS A 209 -18.97 13.83 -9.42
C LYS A 209 -17.93 12.72 -9.22
N VAL A 210 -16.65 13.09 -9.33
CA VAL A 210 -15.53 12.21 -9.06
C VAL A 210 -14.92 12.53 -7.71
N HIS A 211 -14.78 11.51 -6.88
CA HIS A 211 -14.17 11.63 -5.55
C HIS A 211 -12.93 10.76 -5.44
N PHE A 212 -11.94 11.23 -4.70
CA PHE A 212 -10.68 10.55 -4.44
C PHE A 212 -10.45 10.45 -2.94
N ILE A 213 -10.32 9.22 -2.44
CA ILE A 213 -9.98 8.92 -1.06
C ILE A 213 -8.58 8.32 -1.03
N LEU A 214 -7.63 9.06 -0.45
CA LEU A 214 -6.23 8.66 -0.33
C LEU A 214 -5.99 8.04 1.04
N VAL A 215 -5.81 6.72 1.12
CA VAL A 215 -5.61 6.00 2.38
C VAL A 215 -4.11 5.79 2.60
N GLU A 216 -3.59 6.31 3.70
CA GLU A 216 -2.17 6.20 4.04
C GLU A 216 -1.97 6.07 5.56
N LYS A 217 -1.11 5.15 5.99
CA LYS A 217 -0.82 4.92 7.41
C LYS A 217 0.13 5.97 7.98
N VAL A 218 1.12 6.41 7.19
CA VAL A 218 2.22 7.28 7.66
C VAL A 218 2.08 8.72 7.13
N THR A 219 2.43 9.72 7.94
CA THR A 219 2.56 11.10 7.45
C THR A 219 3.73 11.21 6.47
N THR A 220 3.47 11.07 5.17
CA THR A 220 4.44 11.48 4.14
C THR A 220 4.28 12.98 3.89
N ARG A 221 5.30 13.66 3.33
CA ARG A 221 5.10 15.02 2.81
C ARG A 221 4.14 14.88 1.63
N PHE A 222 2.84 15.14 1.85
CA PHE A 222 1.74 14.96 0.91
C PHE A 222 1.80 15.96 -0.25
N LYS A 223 2.90 15.95 -1.01
CA LYS A 223 3.30 17.00 -1.96
C LYS A 223 2.26 17.26 -3.05
N VAL A 224 1.46 16.26 -3.43
CA VAL A 224 0.52 16.38 -4.54
C VAL A 224 -0.84 16.93 -4.08
N ASP A 225 -1.15 16.87 -2.78
CA ASP A 225 -2.43 17.38 -2.22
C ASP A 225 -2.64 18.87 -2.53
N GLY A 226 -1.55 19.66 -2.63
CA GLY A 226 -1.63 21.06 -3.04
C GLY A 226 -2.11 21.28 -4.47
N LYS A 227 -1.98 20.28 -5.35
CA LYS A 227 -2.45 20.32 -6.74
C LYS A 227 -3.91 19.87 -6.90
N HIS A 228 -4.49 19.25 -5.87
CA HIS A 228 -5.83 18.66 -5.89
C HIS A 228 -6.93 19.68 -5.60
N ARG A 229 -7.03 20.73 -6.44
CA ARG A 229 -8.01 21.82 -6.29
C ARG A 229 -8.75 22.11 -7.59
N LYS A 230 -9.32 21.10 -8.22
CA LYS A 230 -10.21 21.29 -9.37
C LYS A 230 -11.67 21.42 -8.91
N LYS A 231 -12.49 22.05 -9.73
CA LYS A 231 -13.91 22.31 -9.43
C LYS A 231 -14.75 21.03 -9.37
N ASN A 232 -14.40 20.01 -10.16
CA ASN A 232 -15.23 18.82 -10.37
C ASN A 232 -14.71 17.55 -9.65
N SER A 233 -13.53 17.61 -9.04
CA SER A 233 -12.95 16.49 -8.28
C SER A 233 -12.67 16.87 -6.84
N VAL A 234 -13.10 16.00 -5.93
CA VAL A 234 -12.92 16.18 -4.48
C VAL A 234 -11.89 15.18 -3.99
N PHE A 235 -10.85 15.67 -3.31
CA PHE A 235 -9.81 14.83 -2.72
C PHE A 235 -9.89 14.88 -1.19
N GLU A 236 -9.93 13.71 -0.57
CA GLU A 236 -9.87 13.52 0.87
C GLU A 236 -8.73 12.56 1.19
N ARG A 237 -7.88 12.91 2.15
CA ARG A 237 -6.79 12.04 2.61
C ARG A 237 -7.07 11.55 4.01
N LEU A 238 -7.09 10.22 4.17
CA LEU A 238 -7.33 9.55 5.43
C LEU A 238 -6.02 9.00 5.97
N GLN A 239 -5.53 9.59 7.06
CA GLN A 239 -4.38 9.05 7.78
C GLN A 239 -4.84 7.94 8.73
N ILE A 240 -4.91 6.71 8.22
CA ILE A 240 -5.42 5.55 8.95
C ILE A 240 -4.79 4.25 8.42
N ASP A 241 -4.60 3.28 9.31
CA ASP A 241 -4.26 1.93 8.91
C ASP A 241 -5.48 1.25 8.25
N ILE A 242 -5.29 0.62 7.09
CA ILE A 242 -6.35 -0.11 6.38
C ILE A 242 -6.98 -1.16 7.30
N GLN A 243 -6.22 -1.74 8.24
CA GLN A 243 -6.72 -2.67 9.26
C GLN A 243 -7.94 -2.15 10.02
N HIS A 244 -8.06 -0.83 10.19
CA HIS A 244 -9.09 -0.18 10.99
C HIS A 244 -10.08 0.67 10.18
N LEU A 245 -9.94 0.69 8.86
CA LEU A 245 -10.72 1.56 8.00
C LEU A 245 -12.11 0.97 7.69
N CYS A 246 -13.17 1.68 8.04
CA CYS A 246 -14.53 1.38 7.61
C CYS A 246 -15.00 2.36 6.54
N LEU A 247 -14.97 1.94 5.26
CA LEU A 247 -15.38 2.79 4.14
C LEU A 247 -16.84 3.30 4.28
N ASN A 248 -17.74 2.51 4.86
CA ASN A 248 -19.15 2.88 5.06
C ASN A 248 -19.38 4.10 5.95
N LYS A 249 -18.40 4.41 6.80
CA LYS A 249 -18.47 5.54 7.73
C LYS A 249 -17.83 6.81 7.17
N ILE A 250 -17.32 6.76 5.94
CA ILE A 250 -16.83 7.96 5.26
C ILE A 250 -18.06 8.72 4.72
N PRO A 251 -18.27 10.00 5.09
CA PRO A 251 -19.47 10.75 4.75
C PRO A 251 -19.81 10.72 3.26
N VAL A 252 -18.82 10.96 2.39
CA VAL A 252 -19.04 10.99 0.93
C VAL A 252 -19.56 9.66 0.37
N LEU A 253 -19.06 8.52 0.86
CA LEU A 253 -19.49 7.20 0.39
C LEU A 253 -20.89 6.86 0.89
N ARG A 254 -21.23 7.30 2.11
CA ARG A 254 -22.55 7.11 2.71
C ARG A 254 -23.62 7.96 2.01
N GLU A 255 -23.29 9.21 1.69
CA GLU A 255 -24.25 10.21 1.20
C GLU A 255 -24.42 10.13 -0.32
N GLU A 256 -23.34 10.08 -1.09
CA GLU A 256 -23.39 10.11 -2.56
C GLU A 256 -23.62 8.72 -3.19
N LYS A 257 -23.38 7.64 -2.42
CA LYS A 257 -23.51 6.24 -2.89
C LYS A 257 -22.81 6.03 -4.25
N LEU A 258 -21.56 6.48 -4.36
CA LEU A 258 -20.78 6.32 -5.59
C LEU A 258 -20.16 4.91 -5.67
N PRO A 259 -20.18 4.25 -6.83
CA PRO A 259 -19.42 3.04 -7.05
C PRO A 259 -17.92 3.27 -6.79
N VAL A 260 -17.34 2.41 -5.96
CA VAL A 260 -15.94 2.50 -5.54
C VAL A 260 -15.03 1.78 -6.51
N VAL A 261 -13.91 2.40 -6.87
CA VAL A 261 -12.81 1.76 -7.58
C VAL A 261 -11.60 1.73 -6.65
N GLY A 262 -11.21 0.53 -6.21
CA GLY A 262 -10.04 0.34 -5.35
C GLY A 262 -8.77 0.28 -6.18
N ILE A 263 -7.82 1.19 -5.93
CA ILE A 263 -6.56 1.27 -6.67
C ILE A 263 -5.35 1.25 -5.74
N GLY A 264 -4.20 0.78 -6.22
CA GLY A 264 -2.96 0.80 -5.44
C GLY A 264 -1.71 0.55 -6.26
N LYS A 265 -0.64 1.30 -5.98
CA LYS A 265 0.67 1.13 -6.62
C LYS A 265 1.65 0.52 -5.63
N HIS A 266 2.03 -0.75 -5.83
CA HIS A 266 2.98 -1.46 -4.97
C HIS A 266 2.52 -1.51 -3.52
N LEU A 267 1.25 -1.81 -3.33
CA LEU A 267 0.69 -2.00 -1.99
C LEU A 267 1.37 -3.21 -1.35
N CYS A 268 1.86 -3.08 -0.12
CA CYS A 268 2.60 -4.19 0.51
C CYS A 268 1.69 -5.41 0.71
N GLY A 269 2.28 -6.60 0.84
CA GLY A 269 1.54 -7.86 0.93
C GLY A 269 0.37 -7.82 1.92
N MET A 270 0.64 -7.53 3.19
CA MET A 270 -0.40 -7.37 4.23
C MET A 270 -1.43 -6.29 3.88
N ALA A 271 -0.99 -5.12 3.41
CA ALA A 271 -1.91 -4.04 3.05
C ALA A 271 -2.81 -4.40 1.87
N THR A 272 -2.34 -5.24 0.94
CA THR A 272 -3.15 -5.77 -0.16
C THR A 272 -4.28 -6.62 0.40
N ASP A 273 -3.97 -7.57 1.27
CA ASP A 273 -4.98 -8.47 1.86
C ASP A 273 -6.01 -7.69 2.71
N LEU A 274 -5.54 -6.70 3.47
CA LEU A 274 -6.40 -5.75 4.20
C LEU A 274 -7.31 -4.94 3.26
N ALA A 275 -6.78 -4.44 2.13
CA ALA A 275 -7.54 -3.65 1.16
C ALA A 275 -8.60 -4.49 0.42
N LEU A 276 -8.25 -5.73 0.05
CA LEU A 276 -9.22 -6.66 -0.55
C LEU A 276 -10.38 -6.90 0.41
N ARG A 277 -10.10 -7.28 1.67
CA ARG A 277 -11.14 -7.47 2.69
C ARG A 277 -11.98 -6.19 2.92
N CYS A 278 -11.31 -5.04 2.96
CA CYS A 278 -11.97 -3.74 3.09
C CYS A 278 -13.01 -3.50 1.98
N LEU A 279 -12.66 -3.82 0.73
CA LEU A 279 -13.52 -3.60 -0.44
C LEU A 279 -14.64 -4.64 -0.56
N VAL A 280 -14.31 -5.93 -0.51
CA VAL A 280 -15.24 -7.00 -0.93
C VAL A 280 -15.96 -7.69 0.22
N GLU A 281 -15.60 -7.38 1.47
CA GLU A 281 -16.23 -7.97 2.65
C GLU A 281 -16.86 -6.89 3.52
N THR A 282 -16.04 -6.01 4.12
CA THR A 282 -16.57 -5.07 5.12
C THR A 282 -17.31 -3.89 4.50
N TYR A 283 -16.92 -3.46 3.29
CA TYR A 283 -17.68 -2.47 2.53
C TYR A 283 -18.86 -3.09 1.77
N ALA A 284 -18.78 -4.33 1.32
CA ALA A 284 -19.89 -4.97 0.59
C ALA A 284 -21.04 -5.42 1.51
N ALA A 285 -20.75 -6.03 2.67
CA ALA A 285 -21.76 -6.58 3.57
C ALA A 285 -22.73 -5.51 4.13
N SER A 286 -22.22 -4.32 4.42
CA SER A 286 -23.01 -3.18 4.90
C SER A 286 -24.02 -2.65 3.88
N PHE A 287 -23.84 -2.93 2.59
CA PHE A 287 -24.83 -2.57 1.56
C PHE A 287 -25.98 -3.56 1.53
N GLU A 288 -25.73 -4.84 1.85
CA GLU A 288 -26.79 -5.85 1.94
C GLU A 288 -27.66 -5.63 3.19
N GLU A 289 -27.05 -5.37 4.36
CA GLU A 289 -27.79 -5.07 5.60
C GLU A 289 -28.70 -3.84 5.51
N ARG A 290 -28.32 -2.82 4.73
CA ARG A 290 -29.11 -1.59 4.57
C ARG A 290 -30.34 -1.74 3.68
N ASN A 291 -30.39 -2.78 2.84
CA ASN A 291 -31.56 -3.03 2.00
C ASN A 291 -32.67 -3.81 2.74
N GLU A 292 -32.38 -4.34 3.94
CA GLU A 292 -33.32 -5.13 4.75
C GLU A 292 -33.90 -4.39 5.96
N GLU A 293 -33.87 -3.05 5.99
CA GLU A 293 -34.35 -2.29 7.15
C GLU A 293 -35.83 -2.62 7.49
N PRO A 294 -36.18 -2.92 8.76
CA PRO A 294 -37.43 -3.58 9.09
C PRO A 294 -38.62 -2.64 8.94
N LEU A 295 -39.70 -3.13 8.30
CA LEU A 295 -41.00 -2.45 8.21
C LEU A 295 -41.43 -1.90 9.59
N ALA A 296 -41.37 -0.57 9.73
CA ALA A 296 -41.74 0.12 10.96
C ALA A 296 -43.19 -0.24 11.36
N LYS A 297 -43.33 -0.80 12.57
CA LYS A 297 -44.60 -1.13 13.21
C LYS A 297 -45.49 0.12 13.28
N ARG A 298 -46.57 0.12 12.49
CA ARG A 298 -47.61 1.16 12.52
C ARG A 298 -48.36 1.12 13.85
N ILE A 299 -48.23 2.18 14.64
CA ILE A 299 -49.08 2.47 15.79
C ILE A 299 -50.48 2.83 15.26
N LYS A 300 -51.49 2.05 15.67
CA LYS A 300 -52.90 2.35 15.43
C LYS A 300 -53.36 3.39 16.45
N ASN A 301 -53.83 4.54 15.99
CA ASN A 301 -54.88 5.29 16.67
C ASN A 301 -55.78 5.99 15.63
N ASP A 302 -56.92 5.35 15.44
CA ASP A 302 -58.29 5.82 15.30
C ASP A 302 -58.65 7.11 14.51
N LYS A 303 -59.66 6.91 13.64
CA LYS A 303 -60.65 7.87 13.12
C LYS A 303 -60.14 8.95 12.15
N THR A 304 -60.44 8.78 10.86
CA THR A 304 -61.52 9.52 10.16
C THR A 304 -61.48 9.14 8.67
N GLU A 305 -62.50 8.37 8.29
CA GLU A 305 -63.32 8.43 7.08
C GLU A 305 -62.72 8.86 5.73
N LYS A 306 -62.78 7.88 4.80
CA LYS A 306 -63.32 7.97 3.44
C LYS A 306 -62.89 9.15 2.57
N GLU A 307 -62.10 8.87 1.53
CA GLU A 307 -62.47 9.05 0.11
C GLU A 307 -61.26 8.71 -0.78
N ILE A 308 -61.53 8.40 -2.06
CA ILE A 308 -60.58 8.14 -3.16
C ILE A 308 -60.16 6.65 -3.31
N TYR A 309 -61.16 5.81 -3.60
CA TYR A 309 -61.02 4.61 -4.43
C TYR A 309 -61.49 4.96 -5.83
N THR A 310 -60.59 5.23 -6.78
CA THR A 310 -60.65 4.96 -8.24
C THR A 310 -59.70 5.90 -8.97
N LEU A 311 -59.04 5.40 -10.03
CA LEU A 311 -58.08 6.06 -10.94
C LEU A 311 -56.59 5.85 -10.61
N ALA A 312 -56.10 4.62 -10.80
CA ALA A 312 -54.74 4.35 -11.32
C ALA A 312 -54.59 2.84 -11.63
N LYS A 313 -55.33 2.35 -12.63
CA LYS A 313 -54.93 1.15 -13.38
C LYS A 313 -54.15 1.68 -14.58
N GLU A 314 -52.82 1.54 -14.56
CA GLU A 314 -51.95 1.38 -15.73
C GLU A 314 -50.48 1.35 -15.29
N GLY A 315 -49.77 0.28 -15.65
CA GLY A 315 -48.30 0.20 -15.64
C GLY A 315 -47.61 -0.28 -14.36
N ASN A 316 -47.79 -1.54 -13.95
CA ASN A 316 -46.92 -2.18 -12.95
C ASN A 316 -45.95 -3.14 -13.65
N GLU A 317 -44.90 -2.60 -14.29
CA GLU A 317 -43.71 -3.36 -14.62
C GLU A 317 -42.93 -3.61 -13.33
N LYS A 318 -42.85 -4.88 -12.93
CA LYS A 318 -42.09 -5.33 -11.78
C LYS A 318 -40.59 -5.11 -12.05
N ASN A 319 -40.07 -3.96 -11.63
CA ASN A 319 -38.62 -3.74 -11.55
C ASN A 319 -38.02 -4.67 -10.50
N VAL A 320 -37.41 -5.77 -10.94
CA VAL A 320 -36.48 -6.56 -10.14
C VAL A 320 -35.31 -5.63 -9.78
N PRO A 321 -34.93 -5.47 -8.50
CA PRO A 321 -33.80 -4.63 -8.16
C PRO A 321 -32.55 -5.24 -8.78
N GLU A 322 -31.96 -4.59 -9.79
CA GLU A 322 -30.64 -4.97 -10.27
C GLU A 322 -29.67 -4.97 -9.08
N LYS A 323 -29.02 -6.11 -8.84
CA LYS A 323 -28.08 -6.28 -7.73
C LYS A 323 -26.88 -5.37 -7.95
N TRP A 324 -26.96 -4.14 -7.44
CA TRP A 324 -25.90 -3.15 -7.58
C TRP A 324 -24.74 -3.49 -6.63
N ASN A 325 -23.56 -3.74 -7.20
CA ASN A 325 -22.34 -3.97 -6.42
C ASN A 325 -21.69 -2.62 -6.07
N PRO A 326 -21.46 -2.30 -4.77
CA PRO A 326 -20.90 -1.01 -4.38
C PRO A 326 -19.44 -0.80 -4.83
N VAL A 327 -18.74 -1.88 -5.21
CA VAL A 327 -17.39 -1.82 -5.78
C VAL A 327 -17.47 -2.06 -7.29
N ALA A 328 -17.11 -1.06 -8.09
CA ALA A 328 -17.08 -1.16 -9.55
C ALA A 328 -15.85 -1.93 -10.07
N GLY A 329 -14.73 -1.89 -9.36
CA GLY A 329 -13.54 -2.64 -9.75
C GLY A 329 -12.34 -2.44 -8.83
N ILE A 330 -11.35 -3.31 -8.99
CA ILE A 330 -10.11 -3.35 -8.20
C ILE A 330 -8.94 -3.38 -9.18
N VAL A 331 -7.92 -2.54 -8.95
CA VAL A 331 -6.68 -2.48 -9.74
C VAL A 331 -5.48 -2.20 -8.82
N ILE A 332 -4.81 -3.25 -8.36
CA ILE A 332 -3.72 -3.16 -7.36
C ILE A 332 -2.45 -3.81 -7.91
N ALA A 333 -1.36 -3.04 -8.00
CA ALA A 333 -0.04 -3.58 -8.31
C ALA A 333 0.53 -4.26 -7.06
N LEU A 334 0.76 -5.56 -7.17
CA LEU A 334 1.19 -6.43 -6.07
C LEU A 334 2.69 -6.28 -5.83
N CYS A 335 3.08 -6.25 -4.56
CA CYS A 335 4.47 -6.08 -4.17
C CYS A 335 4.71 -6.64 -2.76
N CYS A 336 5.98 -6.86 -2.41
CA CYS A 336 6.40 -7.19 -1.05
C CYS A 336 5.61 -8.36 -0.43
N HIS A 337 5.47 -9.48 -1.14
CA HIS A 337 4.86 -10.71 -0.60
C HIS A 337 5.52 -11.17 0.71
N HIS A 338 6.81 -10.84 0.91
CA HIS A 338 7.51 -11.07 2.16
C HIS A 338 6.97 -10.26 3.37
N ARG A 339 6.01 -9.35 3.15
CA ARG A 339 5.28 -8.62 4.20
C ARG A 339 3.88 -9.18 4.43
N CYS A 340 3.46 -10.21 3.70
CA CYS A 340 2.21 -10.88 4.00
C CYS A 340 2.28 -11.50 5.40
N ASP A 341 1.12 -11.62 6.03
CA ASP A 341 1.00 -12.18 7.37
C ASP A 341 -0.23 -13.10 7.39
N TRP A 342 -0.11 -14.25 8.05
CA TRP A 342 -1.14 -15.27 8.00
C TRP A 342 -2.48 -14.75 8.51
N ARG A 343 -2.51 -14.01 9.63
CA ARG A 343 -3.75 -13.49 10.21
C ARG A 343 -4.53 -12.65 9.19
N HIS A 344 -3.81 -11.81 8.46
CA HIS A 344 -4.38 -10.83 7.54
C HIS A 344 -4.69 -11.42 6.17
N TYR A 345 -4.00 -12.48 5.76
CA TYR A 345 -4.12 -13.08 4.44
C TYR A 345 -5.54 -13.54 4.13
N VAL A 346 -6.02 -13.26 2.92
CA VAL A 346 -7.41 -13.57 2.50
C VAL A 346 -7.56 -14.96 1.89
N GLY A 347 -6.47 -15.55 1.39
CA GLY A 347 -6.48 -16.85 0.72
C GLY A 347 -6.25 -18.05 1.65
N LYS A 348 -6.67 -17.97 2.92
CA LYS A 348 -6.42 -19.04 3.92
C LYS A 348 -7.11 -20.34 3.51
N GLU A 349 -8.35 -20.25 3.04
CA GLU A 349 -9.18 -21.38 2.60
C GLU A 349 -8.52 -22.11 1.42
N TYR A 350 -7.93 -21.35 0.49
CA TYR A 350 -7.15 -21.90 -0.62
C TYR A 350 -5.96 -22.72 -0.12
N PHE A 351 -5.18 -22.16 0.81
CA PHE A 351 -4.02 -22.86 1.39
C PHE A 351 -4.45 -24.13 2.12
N ARG A 352 -5.52 -24.06 2.92
CA ARG A 352 -6.08 -25.23 3.62
C ARG A 352 -6.53 -26.32 2.64
N ALA A 353 -7.18 -25.95 1.55
CA ALA A 353 -7.61 -26.88 0.51
C ALA A 353 -6.42 -27.61 -0.17
N LEU A 354 -5.25 -26.98 -0.21
CA LEU A 354 -4.01 -27.58 -0.71
C LEU A 354 -3.24 -28.39 0.36
N GLY A 355 -3.79 -28.52 1.57
CA GLY A 355 -3.13 -29.18 2.70
C GLY A 355 -1.97 -28.37 3.29
N LEU A 356 -2.01 -27.05 3.15
CA LEU A 356 -1.04 -26.10 3.69
C LEU A 356 -1.66 -25.30 4.85
N GLY A 357 -0.84 -24.91 5.82
CA GLY A 357 -1.25 -24.07 6.94
C GLY A 357 -0.36 -22.83 7.15
N ALA A 358 -0.49 -22.22 8.32
CA ALA A 358 0.24 -21.01 8.70
C ALA A 358 1.77 -21.19 8.65
N VAL A 359 2.26 -22.39 8.99
CA VAL A 359 3.68 -22.74 8.97
C VAL A 359 4.22 -22.73 7.55
N GLU A 360 3.59 -23.45 6.62
CA GLU A 360 4.01 -23.42 5.21
C GLU A 360 3.91 -22.02 4.61
N PHE A 361 2.81 -21.31 4.91
CA PHE A 361 2.63 -19.94 4.45
C PHE A 361 3.78 -19.03 4.92
N HIS A 362 4.18 -19.10 6.19
CA HIS A 362 5.30 -18.32 6.72
C HIS A 362 6.58 -18.54 5.90
N TYR A 363 6.96 -19.79 5.66
CA TYR A 363 8.16 -20.09 4.88
C TYR A 363 8.03 -19.66 3.42
N PHE A 364 6.86 -19.86 2.78
CA PHE A 364 6.63 -19.43 1.40
C PHE A 364 6.65 -17.90 1.27
N GLN A 365 6.04 -17.20 2.22
CA GLN A 365 6.11 -15.75 2.35
C GLN A 365 7.58 -15.29 2.44
N ARG A 366 8.42 -15.92 3.24
CA ARG A 366 9.84 -15.54 3.33
C ARG A 366 10.62 -15.86 2.04
N MET A 367 10.43 -17.06 1.49
CA MET A 367 11.06 -17.50 0.22
C MET A 367 10.61 -16.67 -0.99
N SER A 368 9.46 -16.00 -0.93
CA SER A 368 9.00 -15.10 -2.01
C SER A 368 10.00 -13.98 -2.35
N SER A 369 10.83 -13.58 -1.37
CA SER A 369 11.90 -12.58 -1.56
C SER A 369 13.00 -13.04 -2.54
N TRP A 370 13.18 -14.35 -2.70
CA TRP A 370 14.16 -14.91 -3.63
C TRP A 370 13.87 -14.57 -5.09
N ALA A 371 12.64 -14.19 -5.43
CA ALA A 371 12.27 -13.72 -6.75
C ALA A 371 13.00 -12.42 -7.14
N THR A 372 13.36 -11.60 -6.15
CA THR A 372 13.91 -10.24 -6.34
C THR A 372 15.32 -10.06 -5.80
N CYS A 373 15.80 -10.97 -4.95
CA CYS A 373 17.19 -11.04 -4.49
C CYS A 373 18.15 -11.41 -5.63
N GLY A 374 18.74 -10.42 -6.32
CA GLY A 374 19.76 -10.66 -7.34
C GLY A 374 20.18 -9.44 -8.17
N MET A 375 19.39 -8.37 -8.18
CA MET A 375 19.56 -7.29 -9.15
C MET A 375 20.69 -6.29 -8.83
N ARG A 376 21.36 -6.40 -7.67
CA ARG A 376 22.45 -5.48 -7.31
C ARG A 376 23.79 -5.78 -8.01
N LYS A 377 23.96 -6.92 -8.69
CA LYS A 377 25.24 -7.24 -9.35
C LYS A 377 25.45 -6.54 -10.69
N THR A 378 24.40 -6.22 -11.45
CA THR A 378 24.54 -5.68 -12.81
C THR A 378 24.84 -4.17 -12.87
N SER A 379 24.64 -3.41 -11.79
CA SER A 379 24.92 -1.95 -11.80
C SER A 379 26.39 -1.61 -11.53
N LEU A 380 27.21 -2.54 -11.04
CA LEU A 380 28.60 -2.29 -10.65
C LEU A 380 29.60 -2.53 -11.79
N GLU A 381 29.21 -3.24 -12.85
CA GLU A 381 30.12 -3.58 -13.96
C GLU A 381 30.05 -2.58 -15.13
N THR A 382 29.10 -1.64 -15.14
CA THR A 382 28.90 -0.67 -16.23
C THR A 382 29.28 0.78 -15.87
N SER A 383 29.82 1.05 -14.68
CA SER A 383 30.08 2.42 -14.19
C SER A 383 31.52 2.95 -14.38
N ASN A 384 32.40 2.24 -15.09
CA ASN A 384 33.79 2.68 -15.32
C ASN A 384 33.95 3.66 -16.50
N SER A 385 33.04 4.64 -16.64
CA SER A 385 33.19 5.73 -17.62
C SER A 385 32.96 7.09 -16.95
N THR A 386 34.07 7.77 -16.69
CA THR A 386 34.19 9.14 -16.18
C THR A 386 33.41 10.15 -17.03
N THR A 387 32.35 10.73 -16.48
CA THR A 387 31.82 12.03 -16.95
C THR A 387 31.37 12.89 -15.77
N LYS A 388 32.00 14.05 -15.64
CA LYS A 388 31.69 15.12 -14.68
C LYS A 388 30.21 15.52 -14.78
N ARG A 389 29.42 15.33 -13.72
CA ARG A 389 28.08 15.91 -13.61
C ARG A 389 28.13 17.12 -12.68
N GLN A 390 27.72 18.27 -13.22
CA GLN A 390 27.56 19.55 -12.54
C GLN A 390 26.44 19.46 -11.49
N ASP A 391 26.70 20.04 -10.31
CA ASP A 391 25.72 20.31 -9.28
C ASP A 391 24.66 21.29 -9.82
N ASN A 392 23.44 20.80 -10.02
CA ASN A 392 22.26 21.65 -10.11
C ASN A 392 21.32 21.30 -8.95
N GLN A 393 21.19 22.27 -8.06
CA GLN A 393 20.28 22.30 -6.92
C GLN A 393 18.83 22.31 -7.46
N ASN A 394 18.18 21.15 -7.46
CA ASN A 394 16.73 21.05 -7.43
C ASN A 394 16.35 20.11 -6.28
N ASP A 395 15.65 20.68 -5.30
CA ASP A 395 15.19 20.06 -4.04
C ASP A 395 14.00 19.09 -4.27
N ASP A 396 14.21 18.14 -5.20
CA ASP A 396 13.34 17.00 -5.48
C ASP A 396 13.98 15.70 -4.99
N SER A 397 14.55 15.73 -3.78
CA SER A 397 15.00 14.50 -3.10
C SER A 397 13.77 13.61 -2.84
N GLU A 398 13.58 12.64 -3.74
CA GLU A 398 12.65 11.53 -3.59
C GLU A 398 13.14 10.63 -2.45
N GLU A 399 12.85 11.03 -1.20
CA GLU A 399 12.89 10.12 -0.06
C GLU A 399 11.68 9.18 -0.15
N HIS A 400 11.74 8.23 -1.08
CA HIS A 400 11.20 6.91 -0.84
C HIS A 400 12.39 5.97 -0.82
N ASP A 401 12.64 5.51 0.39
CA ASP A 401 13.31 4.27 0.75
C ASP A 401 12.94 3.20 -0.31
N ASP A 402 13.80 3.01 -1.34
CA ASP A 402 14.17 1.64 -1.70
C ASP A 402 14.55 1.07 -0.36
N GLY A 403 13.67 0.24 0.22
CA GLY A 403 13.84 -0.30 1.55
C GLY A 403 15.22 -0.92 1.62
N GLY A 404 16.19 -0.10 2.00
CA GLY A 404 17.57 -0.42 2.25
C GLY A 404 17.59 -1.08 3.60
N TYR A 405 16.77 -2.12 3.76
CA TYR A 405 17.02 -3.14 4.73
C TYR A 405 18.32 -3.76 4.27
N ARG A 406 19.41 -3.32 4.91
CA ARG A 406 20.50 -4.25 5.15
C ARG A 406 19.82 -5.48 5.71
N ILE A 407 19.77 -6.54 4.92
CA ILE A 407 19.68 -7.89 5.44
C ILE A 407 20.86 -7.97 6.41
N THR A 408 20.60 -7.63 7.68
CA THR A 408 21.37 -8.14 8.79
C THR A 408 21.01 -9.62 8.82
N ASP A 409 21.96 -10.44 8.34
CA ASP A 409 21.94 -11.90 8.25
C ASP A 409 20.81 -12.58 7.47
N ASP A 410 21.16 -12.97 6.24
CA ASP A 410 20.56 -14.05 5.40
C ASP A 410 21.10 -13.95 3.95
N GLY A 411 21.93 -12.95 3.65
CA GLY A 411 22.45 -12.66 2.30
C GLY A 411 23.85 -13.21 1.96
N ALA A 412 24.50 -13.98 2.84
CA ALA A 412 25.84 -14.51 2.57
C ALA A 412 26.10 -15.97 3.01
N ASP A 413 25.31 -16.60 3.89
CA ASP A 413 25.60 -17.96 4.41
C ASP A 413 24.35 -18.87 4.53
N CYS A 414 23.51 -18.94 3.50
CA CYS A 414 22.55 -20.04 3.34
C CYS A 414 23.22 -21.15 2.53
N LEU A 415 23.61 -22.26 3.19
CA LEU A 415 24.16 -23.53 2.63
C LEU A 415 24.71 -23.41 1.19
N PRO A 416 26.01 -23.15 1.01
CA PRO A 416 26.63 -23.12 -0.31
C PRO A 416 26.48 -24.50 -0.98
N GLY A 417 25.54 -24.64 -1.93
CA GLY A 417 25.45 -25.83 -2.79
C GLY A 417 24.05 -26.37 -3.09
N LEU A 418 23.03 -26.15 -2.23
CA LEU A 418 21.75 -26.86 -2.40
C LEU A 418 20.90 -26.34 -3.58
N LEU A 419 20.89 -25.03 -3.83
CA LEU A 419 20.10 -24.40 -4.88
C LEU A 419 20.91 -23.32 -5.59
N SER A 420 20.92 -23.38 -6.92
CA SER A 420 21.44 -22.31 -7.77
C SER A 420 20.65 -21.00 -7.58
N VAL A 421 21.25 -19.88 -8.01
CA VAL A 421 20.61 -18.56 -7.95
C VAL A 421 19.32 -18.57 -8.80
N GLU A 422 19.37 -19.24 -9.95
CA GLU A 422 18.25 -19.41 -10.87
C GLU A 422 17.12 -20.23 -10.24
N GLU A 423 17.44 -21.31 -9.51
CA GLU A 423 16.45 -22.10 -8.79
C GLU A 423 15.80 -21.32 -7.65
N LYS A 424 16.59 -20.58 -6.85
CA LYS A 424 16.05 -19.69 -5.81
C LYS A 424 15.08 -18.68 -6.40
N LYS A 425 15.44 -18.07 -7.54
CA LYS A 425 14.56 -17.14 -8.27
C LYS A 425 13.26 -17.83 -8.66
N LYS A 426 13.32 -19.02 -9.29
CA LYS A 426 12.13 -19.79 -9.68
C LYS A 426 11.23 -20.13 -8.48
N ILE A 427 11.82 -20.58 -7.37
CA ILE A 427 11.10 -20.88 -6.13
C ILE A 427 10.40 -19.63 -5.60
N GLY A 428 11.10 -18.49 -5.56
CA GLY A 428 10.51 -17.23 -5.13
C GLY A 428 9.32 -16.80 -6.01
N HIS A 429 9.40 -16.98 -7.33
CA HIS A 429 8.28 -16.69 -8.24
C HIS A 429 7.08 -17.61 -7.97
N LEU A 430 7.33 -18.91 -7.74
CA LEU A 430 6.27 -19.86 -7.38
C LEU A 430 5.60 -19.49 -6.04
N CYS A 431 6.37 -19.07 -5.03
CA CYS A 431 5.80 -18.60 -3.78
C CYS A 431 4.88 -17.38 -3.98
N LYS A 432 5.31 -16.40 -4.79
CA LYS A 432 4.49 -15.24 -5.13
C LYS A 432 3.19 -15.66 -5.83
N LEU A 433 3.30 -16.51 -6.86
CA LEU A 433 2.16 -17.00 -7.63
C LEU A 433 1.15 -17.75 -6.77
N LEU A 434 1.61 -18.61 -5.86
CA LEU A 434 0.74 -19.38 -4.98
C LEU A 434 -0.03 -18.46 -4.01
N ILE A 435 0.63 -17.46 -3.45
CA ILE A 435 -0.02 -16.44 -2.59
C ILE A 435 -1.05 -15.62 -3.41
N ASP A 436 -0.70 -15.26 -4.64
CA ASP A 436 -1.61 -14.49 -5.49
C ASP A 436 -2.81 -15.31 -5.94
N GLN A 437 -2.65 -16.62 -6.12
CA GLN A 437 -3.79 -17.49 -6.43
C GLN A 437 -4.78 -17.63 -5.29
N GLY A 438 -4.34 -17.59 -4.03
CA GLY A 438 -5.28 -17.52 -2.92
C GLY A 438 -6.09 -16.22 -2.93
N ARG A 439 -5.51 -15.10 -3.39
CA ARG A 439 -6.25 -13.82 -3.57
C ARG A 439 -7.25 -13.91 -4.72
N ILE A 440 -6.88 -14.57 -5.83
CA ILE A 440 -7.78 -14.85 -6.95
C ILE A 440 -8.98 -15.67 -6.48
N GLN A 441 -8.75 -16.79 -5.80
CA GLN A 441 -9.85 -17.63 -5.32
C GLN A 441 -10.75 -16.88 -4.32
N TYR A 442 -10.16 -16.12 -3.41
CA TYR A 442 -10.93 -15.27 -2.48
C TYR A 442 -11.85 -14.28 -3.22
N LEU A 443 -11.34 -13.59 -4.23
CA LEU A 443 -12.14 -12.64 -5.03
C LEU A 443 -13.23 -13.33 -5.84
N GLN A 444 -12.95 -14.52 -6.41
CA GLN A 444 -13.94 -15.33 -7.11
C GLN A 444 -15.09 -15.74 -6.18
N GLN A 445 -14.78 -16.20 -4.96
CA GLN A 445 -15.77 -16.53 -3.94
C GLN A 445 -16.62 -15.33 -3.52
N LYS A 446 -16.08 -14.12 -3.62
CA LYS A 446 -16.78 -12.86 -3.34
C LYS A 446 -17.53 -12.29 -4.57
N GLY A 447 -17.66 -13.05 -5.65
CA GLY A 447 -18.45 -12.68 -6.82
C GLY A 447 -17.75 -11.72 -7.78
N PHE A 448 -16.42 -11.74 -7.83
CA PHE A 448 -15.63 -11.00 -8.81
C PHE A 448 -15.00 -11.93 -9.85
N SER A 449 -14.66 -11.36 -11.00
CA SER A 449 -13.83 -11.94 -12.06
C SER A 449 -12.43 -11.35 -11.98
N PRO A 450 -11.52 -11.94 -11.18
CA PRO A 450 -10.18 -11.42 -11.02
C PRO A 450 -9.19 -11.95 -12.06
N ALA A 451 -8.12 -11.21 -12.32
CA ALA A 451 -7.02 -11.61 -13.19
C ALA A 451 -5.66 -11.15 -12.64
N LEU A 452 -4.63 -11.94 -12.94
CA LEU A 452 -3.22 -11.57 -12.74
C LEU A 452 -2.55 -11.39 -14.09
N GLN A 453 -1.84 -10.29 -14.26
CA GLN A 453 -1.15 -9.95 -15.51
C GLN A 453 0.12 -9.15 -15.25
N TYR A 454 1.10 -9.28 -16.13
CA TYR A 454 2.28 -8.43 -16.08
C TYR A 454 1.95 -7.05 -16.65
N TYR A 455 2.00 -6.01 -15.83
CA TYR A 455 1.66 -4.64 -16.25
C TYR A 455 2.89 -3.79 -16.59
N THR A 456 4.09 -4.23 -16.26
CA THR A 456 5.31 -3.51 -16.62
C THR A 456 6.45 -4.46 -16.89
N ASP A 457 7.42 -4.00 -17.66
CA ASP A 457 8.58 -4.80 -18.01
C ASP A 457 9.42 -5.13 -16.75
N PRO A 458 9.92 -6.36 -16.59
CA PRO A 458 10.77 -6.73 -15.46
C PRO A 458 12.04 -5.84 -15.31
N LEU A 459 12.52 -5.22 -16.39
CA LEU A 459 13.61 -4.23 -16.38
C LEU A 459 13.20 -2.91 -15.71
N VAL A 460 11.91 -2.56 -15.73
CA VAL A 460 11.37 -1.40 -15.00
C VAL A 460 11.19 -1.77 -13.53
N SER A 461 10.63 -2.94 -13.25
CA SER A 461 10.33 -3.40 -11.90
C SER A 461 10.19 -4.92 -11.86
N LEU A 462 10.85 -5.59 -10.91
CA LEU A 462 10.58 -7.01 -10.64
C LEU A 462 9.23 -7.24 -9.94
N GLU A 463 8.65 -6.19 -9.38
CA GLU A 463 7.31 -6.19 -8.81
C GLU A 463 6.38 -5.67 -9.91
N ASN A 464 6.03 -6.56 -10.84
CA ASN A 464 5.36 -6.24 -12.11
C ASN A 464 4.02 -6.94 -12.31
N VAL A 465 3.47 -7.55 -11.26
CA VAL A 465 2.15 -8.20 -11.32
C VAL A 465 1.06 -7.23 -10.91
N LEU A 466 0.00 -7.16 -11.71
CA LEU A 466 -1.20 -6.38 -11.44
C LEU A 466 -2.36 -7.34 -11.16
N LEU A 467 -3.00 -7.18 -10.00
CA LEU A 467 -4.27 -7.81 -9.69
C LEU A 467 -5.39 -6.88 -10.13
N THR A 468 -6.25 -7.37 -11.03
CA THR A 468 -7.48 -6.70 -11.43
C THR A 468 -8.68 -7.54 -11.03
N ALA A 469 -9.82 -6.90 -10.76
CA ALA A 469 -11.07 -7.62 -10.53
C ALA A 469 -12.27 -6.74 -10.86
N LEU A 470 -13.25 -7.30 -11.57
CA LEU A 470 -14.55 -6.67 -11.84
C LEU A 470 -15.66 -7.52 -11.21
N PRO A 471 -16.78 -6.93 -10.75
CA PRO A 471 -17.94 -7.72 -10.33
C PRO A 471 -18.41 -8.64 -11.45
N ASN A 472 -18.83 -9.85 -11.10
CA ASN A 472 -19.55 -10.71 -12.03
C ASN A 472 -20.90 -10.06 -12.31
N HIS A 473 -21.06 -9.45 -13.49
CA HIS A 473 -22.39 -9.08 -13.95
C HIS A 473 -23.20 -10.36 -14.07
N SER A 474 -24.38 -10.43 -13.44
CA SER A 474 -25.36 -11.47 -13.75
C SER A 474 -25.66 -11.36 -15.23
N SER A 475 -24.99 -12.17 -16.04
CA SER A 475 -25.33 -12.34 -17.44
C SER A 475 -26.82 -12.66 -17.48
N SER A 476 -27.61 -11.74 -18.05
CA SER A 476 -28.90 -12.12 -18.63
C SER A 476 -28.66 -13.36 -19.49
N PRO A 477 -29.54 -14.38 -19.45
CA PRO A 477 -29.33 -15.57 -20.27
C PRO A 477 -29.17 -15.12 -21.71
N GLU A 478 -28.10 -15.57 -22.37
CA GLU A 478 -27.95 -15.41 -23.81
C GLU A 478 -29.24 -15.92 -24.46
N THR A 479 -29.97 -15.00 -25.09
CA THR A 479 -31.04 -15.36 -26.00
C THR A 479 -30.38 -16.04 -27.19
N THR A 480 -30.32 -17.37 -27.15
CA THR A 480 -30.18 -18.17 -28.36
C THR A 480 -31.38 -17.86 -29.25
N ALA A 481 -31.11 -17.16 -30.35
CA ALA A 481 -31.91 -17.20 -31.56
C ALA A 481 -31.20 -18.12 -32.56
#